data_AF-A0A949GDM6-F1
#
_entry.id   AF-A0A949GDM6-F1
#
_cell.length_a   1.000
_cell.length_b   1.000
_cell.length_c   1.000
_cell.angle_alpha   90.00
_cell.angle_beta   90.00
_cell.angle_gamma   90.00
#
_symmetry.space_group_name_H-M   'P 1'
#
loop_
_entity.id
_entity.type
_entity.pdbx_description
1 polymer ?
#
loop_
_entity_poly.entity_id
_entity_poly.type
_entity_poly.pdbx_seq_one_letter_code
_entity_poly.pdbx_strand_id
1 'polypeptide(L)'
;GDIRRGLLKSISMDAPVSAVMNPNPFTLRADATVRNDEVQLYMRQHGIRQIPIVDANEKLCGIYLDDSLGTRNNTVVLMVGGLGSRLGDLTKDCPKPLLAVGDKPILETIIENFSAQGFRNIVLALNYKGEMIADYFGDGSRNKVNIKYLWEDKPLGTAGALSLLAAPQTAPMIIMNGDVLTQMRFGPMVDYHDASGKMATMCIREFKFQVPFGVVRHTGNTVMDIVEKPEESFMVSAGINVLDPSALQYIPKNTKFDMPDLFKAMIADQKDVGAYAIREYWIDIGRREEYQKAQTDFVASIAKAANAA
;
A
#
# COMPACT_ATOMS: atom_id res chain seq x y z
N GLY A 1 -6.63 10.16 -16.01
CA GLY A 1 -7.84 9.65 -15.33
C GLY A 1 -8.96 9.31 -16.30
N ASP A 2 -8.71 9.40 -17.60
CA ASP A 2 -9.74 9.43 -18.62
C ASP A 2 -10.22 8.04 -19.00
N ILE A 3 -9.33 7.04 -19.03
CA ILE A 3 -9.69 5.62 -19.18
C ILE A 3 -10.58 5.17 -18.02
N ARG A 4 -10.22 5.48 -16.77
CA ARG A 4 -11.05 5.16 -15.60
C ARG A 4 -12.43 5.83 -15.67
N ARG A 5 -12.51 7.10 -16.08
CA ARG A 5 -13.78 7.81 -16.30
C ARG A 5 -14.59 7.19 -17.46
N GLY A 6 -13.95 6.73 -18.52
CA GLY A 6 -14.60 6.02 -19.62
C GLY A 6 -15.19 4.68 -19.17
N LEU A 7 -14.43 3.91 -18.38
CA LEU A 7 -14.91 2.65 -17.79
C LEU A 7 -16.09 2.86 -16.83
N LEU A 8 -16.06 3.92 -16.00
CA LEU A 8 -17.19 4.30 -15.14
C LEU A 8 -18.44 4.73 -15.93
N LYS A 9 -18.26 5.14 -17.20
CA LYS A 9 -19.35 5.44 -18.14
C LYS A 9 -19.72 4.24 -19.03
N SER A 10 -19.24 3.04 -18.70
CA SER A 10 -19.49 1.80 -19.46
C SER A 10 -19.02 1.84 -20.92
N ILE A 11 -17.98 2.61 -21.23
CA ILE A 11 -17.37 2.59 -22.55
C ILE A 11 -16.63 1.26 -22.74
N SER A 12 -16.87 0.59 -23.87
CA SER A 12 -16.25 -0.70 -24.21
C SER A 12 -14.73 -0.60 -24.30
N MET A 13 -14.03 -1.69 -23.97
CA MET A 13 -12.58 -1.81 -24.15
C MET A 13 -12.15 -1.79 -25.62
N ASP A 14 -13.06 -2.09 -26.55
CA ASP A 14 -12.82 -2.03 -27.99
C ASP A 14 -13.07 -0.64 -28.59
N ALA A 15 -13.51 0.33 -27.77
CA ALA A 15 -13.77 1.68 -28.24
C ALA A 15 -12.46 2.39 -28.64
N PRO A 16 -12.48 3.25 -29.66
CA PRO A 16 -11.29 3.99 -30.04
C PRO A 16 -10.83 4.90 -28.90
N VAL A 17 -9.52 5.04 -28.71
CA VAL A 17 -8.92 5.91 -27.67
C VAL A 17 -9.45 7.35 -27.75
N SER A 18 -9.79 7.83 -28.95
CA SER A 18 -10.40 9.14 -29.16
C SER A 18 -11.72 9.34 -28.40
N ALA A 19 -12.43 8.28 -28.05
CA ALA A 19 -13.68 8.35 -27.26
C ALA A 19 -13.44 8.69 -25.79
N VAL A 20 -12.22 8.47 -25.28
CA VAL A 20 -11.87 8.68 -23.87
C VAL A 20 -10.75 9.68 -23.67
N MET A 21 -9.89 9.94 -24.66
CA MET A 21 -8.73 10.83 -24.48
C MET A 21 -9.12 12.30 -24.31
N ASN A 22 -8.23 13.09 -23.69
CA ASN A 22 -8.30 14.55 -23.78
C ASN A 22 -7.70 15.01 -25.13
N PRO A 23 -8.49 15.54 -26.08
CA PRO A 23 -7.97 15.95 -27.38
C PRO A 23 -7.13 17.24 -27.31
N ASN A 24 -7.29 18.03 -26.24
CA ASN A 24 -6.58 19.29 -26.03
C ASN A 24 -5.86 19.25 -24.67
N PRO A 25 -4.78 18.46 -24.54
CA PRO A 25 -3.98 18.46 -23.32
C PRO A 25 -3.28 19.80 -23.15
N PHE A 26 -3.03 20.19 -21.89
CA PHE A 26 -2.04 21.22 -21.61
C PHE A 26 -0.67 20.72 -22.05
N THR A 27 0.10 21.55 -22.75
CA THR A 27 1.42 21.20 -23.30
C THR A 27 2.47 22.22 -22.91
N LEU A 28 3.73 21.79 -22.81
CA LEU A 28 4.89 22.67 -22.71
C LEU A 28 5.54 22.81 -24.09
N ARG A 29 6.05 23.99 -24.43
CA ARG A 29 6.84 24.13 -25.65
C ARG A 29 8.32 23.88 -25.38
N ALA A 30 8.98 23.14 -26.27
CA ALA A 30 10.41 22.83 -26.15
C ALA A 30 11.32 24.07 -26.26
N ASP A 31 10.83 25.13 -26.90
CA ASP A 31 11.52 26.41 -27.07
C ASP A 31 11.24 27.41 -25.92
N ALA A 32 10.31 27.09 -25.02
CA ALA A 32 9.94 27.97 -23.92
C ALA A 32 10.79 27.71 -22.68
N THR A 33 11.33 28.78 -22.08
CA THR A 33 11.90 28.71 -20.73
C THR A 33 10.75 28.81 -19.74
N VAL A 34 10.26 27.68 -19.26
CA VAL A 34 9.22 27.62 -18.22
C VAL A 34 9.86 27.27 -16.89
N ARG A 35 9.48 27.97 -15.82
CA ARG A 35 9.99 27.64 -14.49
C ARG A 35 9.35 26.34 -13.99
N ASN A 36 10.17 25.44 -13.45
CA ASN A 36 9.71 24.15 -12.94
C ASN A 36 8.62 24.28 -11.87
N ASP A 37 8.67 25.29 -11.01
CA ASP A 37 7.68 25.47 -9.93
C ASP A 37 6.26 25.77 -10.44
N GLU A 38 6.12 26.54 -11.52
CA GLU A 38 4.83 26.86 -12.15
C GLU A 38 4.20 25.63 -12.82
N VAL A 39 5.01 24.87 -13.55
CA VAL A 39 4.59 23.60 -14.17
C VAL A 39 4.11 22.63 -13.09
N GLN A 40 4.88 22.49 -12.02
CA GLN A 40 4.57 21.61 -10.91
C GLN A 40 3.32 22.04 -10.14
N LEU A 41 3.10 23.34 -9.96
CA LEU A 41 1.88 23.86 -9.35
C LEU A 41 0.65 23.52 -10.20
N TYR A 42 0.74 23.71 -11.52
CA TYR A 42 -0.33 23.35 -12.46
C TYR A 42 -0.64 21.85 -12.41
N MET A 43 0.40 21.01 -12.47
CA MET A 43 0.30 19.55 -12.36
C MET A 43 -0.43 19.12 -11.09
N ARG A 44 -0.11 19.71 -9.94
CA ARG A 44 -0.78 19.45 -8.67
C ARG A 44 -2.24 19.91 -8.65
N GLN A 45 -2.53 21.13 -9.09
CA GLN A 45 -3.89 21.68 -9.11
C GLN A 45 -4.84 20.89 -10.01
N HIS A 46 -4.33 20.31 -11.09
CA HIS A 46 -5.12 19.56 -12.06
C HIS A 46 -5.00 18.03 -11.93
N GLY A 47 -4.20 17.53 -10.98
CA GLY A 47 -3.98 16.09 -10.77
C GLY A 47 -3.32 15.39 -11.96
N ILE A 48 -2.48 16.10 -12.72
CA ILE A 48 -1.80 15.63 -13.94
C ILE A 48 -0.34 15.33 -13.57
N ARG A 49 0.16 14.15 -13.95
CA ARG A 49 1.55 13.72 -13.64
C ARG A 49 2.50 13.74 -14.82
N GLN A 50 1.97 14.01 -16.01
CA GLN A 50 2.69 13.99 -17.26
C GLN A 50 2.16 15.13 -18.12
N ILE A 51 3.04 16.00 -18.58
CA ILE A 51 2.71 17.05 -19.54
C ILE A 51 3.47 16.79 -20.83
N PRO A 52 2.79 16.65 -21.99
CA PRO A 52 3.45 16.55 -23.28
C PRO A 52 4.30 17.81 -23.56
N ILE A 53 5.52 17.60 -24.05
CA ILE A 53 6.38 18.66 -24.58
C ILE A 53 6.27 18.63 -26.10
N VAL A 54 5.97 19.77 -26.72
CA VAL A 54 5.78 19.91 -28.16
C VAL A 54 6.80 20.88 -28.77
N ASP A 55 7.13 20.65 -30.03
CA ASP A 55 7.96 21.56 -30.83
C ASP A 55 7.14 22.75 -31.37
N ALA A 56 7.78 23.59 -32.19
CA ALA A 56 7.13 24.77 -32.78
C ALA A 56 5.96 24.45 -33.73
N ASN A 57 5.86 23.20 -34.21
CA ASN A 57 4.80 22.70 -35.09
C ASN A 57 3.77 21.83 -34.34
N GLU A 58 3.72 21.94 -33.00
CA GLU A 58 2.84 21.15 -32.13
C GLU A 58 3.08 19.63 -32.19
N LYS A 59 4.25 19.20 -32.68
CA LYS A 59 4.61 17.78 -32.68
C LYS A 59 5.19 17.40 -31.32
N LEU A 60 4.70 16.29 -30.77
CA LEU A 60 5.21 15.70 -29.54
C LEU A 60 6.71 15.40 -29.68
N CYS A 61 7.52 16.00 -28.83
CA CYS A 61 8.97 15.83 -28.80
C CYS A 61 9.49 15.33 -27.45
N GLY A 62 8.67 15.33 -26.41
CA GLY A 62 9.02 14.78 -25.10
C GLY A 62 7.84 14.73 -24.14
N ILE A 63 8.11 14.29 -22.90
CA ILE A 63 7.15 14.30 -21.81
C ILE A 63 7.85 14.89 -20.58
N TYR A 64 7.24 15.91 -19.99
CA TYR A 64 7.61 16.42 -18.68
C TYR A 64 6.92 15.56 -17.63
N LEU A 65 7.70 14.84 -16.84
CA LEU A 65 7.21 14.02 -15.74
C LEU A 65 7.24 14.83 -14.44
N ASP A 66 6.16 14.72 -13.66
CA ASP A 66 6.23 15.13 -12.27
C ASP A 66 7.05 14.09 -11.48
N ASP A 67 8.36 14.28 -11.48
CA ASP A 67 9.29 13.57 -10.58
C ASP A 67 9.30 14.18 -9.18
N SER A 68 8.66 15.34 -8.99
CA SER A 68 8.43 15.92 -7.68
C SER A 68 7.19 15.29 -7.07
N LEU A 69 7.30 14.02 -6.68
CA LEU A 69 6.36 13.45 -5.73
C LEU A 69 6.39 14.34 -4.49
N GLY A 70 5.43 15.26 -4.43
CA GLY A 70 5.32 16.26 -3.39
C GLY A 70 5.40 15.56 -2.05
N THR A 71 6.08 16.18 -1.10
CA THR A 71 6.16 15.58 0.23
C THR A 71 4.75 15.44 0.79
N ARG A 72 4.40 14.22 1.22
CA ARG A 72 3.14 13.93 1.87
C ARG A 72 3.36 13.96 3.37
N ASN A 73 2.55 14.75 4.05
CA ASN A 73 2.66 14.96 5.50
C ASN A 73 2.09 13.79 6.32
N ASN A 74 1.43 12.83 5.66
CA ASN A 74 0.87 11.63 6.29
C ASN A 74 1.95 10.83 7.02
N THR A 75 1.66 10.41 8.24
CA THR A 75 2.50 9.48 9.00
C THR A 75 2.25 8.06 8.49
N VAL A 76 3.33 7.33 8.20
CA VAL A 76 3.28 5.89 7.89
C VAL A 76 3.71 5.12 9.13
N VAL A 77 2.86 4.25 9.65
CA VAL A 77 3.17 3.36 10.77
C VAL A 77 3.36 1.95 10.22
N LEU A 78 4.56 1.40 10.40
CA LEU A 78 4.90 0.04 9.99
C LEU A 78 4.95 -0.88 11.21
N MET A 79 4.14 -1.94 11.17
CA MET A 79 4.06 -2.95 12.24
C MET A 79 5.18 -3.96 12.05
N VAL A 80 6.29 -3.80 12.79
CA VAL A 80 7.55 -4.56 12.56
C VAL A 80 8.01 -5.37 13.78
N GLY A 81 7.25 -5.38 14.88
CA GLY A 81 7.57 -6.09 16.12
C GLY A 81 7.18 -7.58 16.19
N GLY A 82 6.71 -8.17 15.09
CA GLY A 82 6.23 -9.57 15.09
C GLY A 82 7.33 -10.62 15.21
N LEU A 83 7.05 -11.72 15.92
CA LEU A 83 7.98 -12.85 16.12
C LEU A 83 8.41 -13.55 14.82
N GLY A 84 7.53 -13.58 13.81
CA GLY A 84 7.80 -14.26 12.54
C GLY A 84 7.90 -15.79 12.63
N SER A 85 7.44 -16.41 13.73
CA SER A 85 7.67 -17.83 14.08
C SER A 85 7.34 -18.85 12.98
N ARG A 86 6.41 -18.55 12.08
CA ARG A 86 6.02 -19.41 10.95
C ARG A 86 7.11 -19.54 9.87
N LEU A 87 8.15 -18.72 9.91
CA LEU A 87 9.33 -18.80 9.04
C LEU A 87 10.45 -19.68 9.63
N GLY A 88 10.27 -20.21 10.85
CA GLY A 88 11.20 -21.14 11.48
C GLY A 88 12.60 -20.55 11.64
N ASP A 89 13.60 -21.31 11.19
CA ASP A 89 15.03 -20.99 11.36
C ASP A 89 15.44 -19.64 10.76
N LEU A 90 14.75 -19.16 9.72
CA LEU A 90 15.03 -17.84 9.12
C LEU A 90 14.91 -16.73 10.16
N THR A 91 13.95 -16.84 11.08
CA THR A 91 13.64 -15.80 12.09
C THR A 91 14.29 -16.04 13.44
N LYS A 92 15.12 -17.09 13.56
CA LYS A 92 15.75 -17.47 14.83
C LYS A 92 16.73 -16.40 15.29
N ASP A 93 17.60 -15.94 14.40
CA ASP A 93 18.67 -14.98 14.71
C ASP A 93 18.43 -13.60 14.07
N CYS A 94 17.63 -13.53 13.00
CA CYS A 94 17.26 -12.28 12.32
C CYS A 94 15.77 -11.97 12.48
N PRO A 95 15.34 -10.73 12.81
CA PRO A 95 13.92 -10.39 12.83
C PRO A 95 13.37 -10.41 11.40
N LYS A 96 12.12 -10.86 11.24
CA LYS A 96 11.47 -11.00 9.92
C LYS A 96 11.63 -9.78 8.99
N PRO A 97 11.45 -8.52 9.45
CA PRO A 97 11.58 -7.35 8.59
C PRO A 97 13.00 -7.13 8.03
N LEU A 98 14.03 -7.75 8.64
CA LEU A 98 15.41 -7.70 8.18
C LEU A 98 15.82 -8.89 7.29
N LEU A 99 14.91 -9.85 7.03
CA LEU A 99 15.18 -10.89 6.04
C LEU A 99 15.29 -10.29 4.65
N ALA A 100 16.24 -10.78 3.85
CA ALA A 100 16.52 -10.24 2.53
C ALA A 100 15.60 -10.84 1.46
N VAL A 101 15.01 -9.98 0.63
CA VAL A 101 14.37 -10.37 -0.63
C VAL A 101 15.12 -9.68 -1.77
N GLY A 102 15.78 -10.47 -2.62
CA GLY A 102 16.85 -9.96 -3.49
C GLY A 102 18.04 -9.47 -2.65
N ASP A 103 18.52 -8.27 -2.97
CA ASP A 103 19.74 -7.71 -2.37
C ASP A 103 19.48 -6.87 -1.11
N LYS A 104 18.22 -6.72 -0.69
CA LYS A 104 17.82 -5.81 0.40
C LYS A 104 16.88 -6.47 1.40
N PRO A 105 16.89 -6.02 2.67
CA PRO A 105 15.83 -6.34 3.62
C PRO A 105 14.42 -6.01 3.13
N ILE A 106 13.44 -6.80 3.56
CA ILE A 106 12.01 -6.57 3.30
C ILE A 106 11.62 -5.15 3.72
N LEU A 107 11.98 -4.75 4.95
CA LEU A 107 11.60 -3.44 5.48
C LEU A 107 12.28 -2.28 4.75
N GLU A 108 13.50 -2.46 4.27
CA GLU A 108 14.20 -1.43 3.49
C GLU A 108 13.47 -1.19 2.16
N THR A 109 13.08 -2.26 1.49
CA THR A 109 12.25 -2.18 0.27
C THR A 109 10.93 -1.45 0.52
N ILE A 110 10.25 -1.73 1.64
CA ILE A 110 8.99 -1.06 1.99
C ILE A 110 9.22 0.44 2.20
N ILE A 111 10.24 0.81 2.99
CA ILE A 111 10.58 2.20 3.29
C ILE A 111 10.98 2.96 2.01
N GLU A 112 11.79 2.35 1.15
CA GLU A 112 12.17 2.93 -0.14
C GLU A 112 10.95 3.16 -1.04
N ASN A 113 9.97 2.26 -1.05
CA ASN A 113 8.73 2.45 -1.81
C ASN A 113 7.91 3.65 -1.28
N PHE A 114 7.76 3.80 0.04
CA PHE A 114 7.13 4.99 0.62
C PHE A 114 7.91 6.26 0.31
N SER A 115 9.24 6.21 0.42
CA SER A 115 10.14 7.32 0.13
C SER A 115 10.04 7.74 -1.34
N ALA A 116 10.04 6.80 -2.26
CA ALA A 116 9.83 7.06 -3.68
C ALA A 116 8.50 7.80 -3.91
N GLN A 117 7.45 7.47 -3.15
CA GLN A 117 6.12 8.07 -3.28
C GLN A 117 5.89 9.38 -2.50
N GLY A 118 6.93 9.97 -1.92
CA GLY A 118 6.85 11.26 -1.23
C GLY A 118 6.49 11.19 0.26
N PHE A 119 6.30 9.99 0.83
CA PHE A 119 6.08 9.84 2.27
C PHE A 119 7.42 9.91 2.99
N ARG A 120 7.53 10.83 3.96
CA ARG A 120 8.79 11.10 4.67
C ARG A 120 8.73 10.73 6.14
N ASN A 121 7.56 10.73 6.76
CA ASN A 121 7.42 10.48 8.19
C ASN A 121 7.04 9.03 8.44
N ILE A 122 7.97 8.24 8.96
CA ILE A 122 7.77 6.81 9.23
C ILE A 122 7.90 6.55 10.73
N VAL A 123 6.97 5.78 11.27
CA VAL A 123 7.00 5.25 12.63
C VAL A 123 7.13 3.73 12.54
N LEU A 124 8.15 3.18 13.17
CA LEU A 124 8.34 1.73 13.28
C LEU A 124 7.84 1.26 14.64
N ALA A 125 6.77 0.45 14.65
CA ALA A 125 6.27 -0.18 15.87
C ALA A 125 7.08 -1.45 16.17
N LEU A 126 7.94 -1.35 17.19
CA LEU A 126 8.95 -2.32 17.57
C LEU A 126 8.53 -3.11 18.82
N ASN A 127 8.85 -4.40 18.80
CA ASN A 127 8.79 -5.27 19.97
C ASN A 127 9.97 -6.26 19.89
N TYR A 128 9.72 -7.51 19.53
CA TYR A 128 10.74 -8.55 19.44
C TYR A 128 11.91 -8.13 18.54
N LYS A 129 13.13 -8.17 19.10
CA LYS A 129 14.37 -7.84 18.38
C LYS A 129 14.38 -6.44 17.75
N GLY A 130 13.63 -5.50 18.33
CA GLY A 130 13.51 -4.14 17.82
C GLY A 130 14.82 -3.37 17.74
N GLU A 131 15.78 -3.65 18.63
CA GLU A 131 17.11 -3.01 18.65
C GLU A 131 17.86 -3.23 17.32
N MET A 132 17.86 -4.45 16.79
CA MET A 132 18.51 -4.72 15.48
C MET A 132 17.87 -3.94 14.33
N ILE A 133 16.56 -3.72 14.38
CA ILE A 133 15.85 -2.91 13.39
C ILE A 133 16.25 -1.44 13.56
N ALA A 134 16.26 -0.93 14.79
CA ALA A 134 16.64 0.45 15.08
C ALA A 134 18.10 0.75 14.70
N ASP A 135 19.02 -0.16 14.99
CA ASP A 135 20.44 -0.05 14.63
C ASP A 135 20.63 -0.01 13.11
N TYR A 136 19.89 -0.83 12.36
CA TYR A 136 20.01 -0.89 10.91
C TYR A 136 19.49 0.37 10.20
N PHE A 137 18.38 0.93 10.68
CA PHE A 137 17.68 2.04 10.03
C PHE A 137 18.06 3.42 10.57
N GLY A 138 18.55 3.52 11.81
CA GLY A 138 18.97 4.79 12.41
C GLY A 138 17.85 5.84 12.39
N ASP A 139 18.13 7.05 11.92
CA ASP A 139 17.11 8.10 11.77
C ASP A 139 16.35 8.05 10.42
N GLY A 140 16.69 7.11 9.54
CA GLY A 140 16.10 6.97 8.20
C GLY A 140 16.69 7.88 7.13
N SER A 141 17.68 8.71 7.45
CA SER A 141 18.31 9.66 6.51
C SER A 141 18.87 8.96 5.27
N ARG A 142 19.45 7.76 5.42
CA ARG A 142 19.93 6.90 4.31
C ARG A 142 18.85 6.63 3.27
N ASN A 143 17.60 6.47 3.70
CA ASN A 143 16.46 6.18 2.83
C ASN A 143 15.63 7.45 2.52
N LYS A 144 16.15 8.65 2.81
CA LYS A 144 15.51 9.95 2.60
C LYS A 144 14.17 10.09 3.35
N VAL A 145 14.07 9.51 4.54
CA VAL A 145 12.89 9.57 5.41
C VAL A 145 13.31 9.97 6.83
N ASN A 146 12.33 10.33 7.66
CA ASN A 146 12.48 10.56 9.09
C ASN A 146 11.82 9.39 9.82
N ILE A 147 12.62 8.57 10.50
CA ILE A 147 12.14 7.42 11.26
C ILE A 147 12.03 7.77 12.74
N LYS A 148 10.86 7.46 13.31
CA LYS A 148 10.62 7.41 14.75
C LYS A 148 10.33 5.99 15.17
N TYR A 149 10.62 5.68 16.41
CA TYR A 149 10.45 4.35 16.98
C TYR A 149 9.37 4.38 18.05
N LEU A 150 8.43 3.44 17.94
CA LEU A 150 7.36 3.21 18.90
C LEU A 150 7.63 1.86 19.55
N TRP A 151 8.09 1.88 20.80
CA TRP A 151 8.48 0.68 21.53
C TRP A 151 7.30 0.11 22.31
N GLU A 152 6.98 -1.15 22.05
CA GLU A 152 5.99 -1.90 22.79
C GLU A 152 6.67 -2.78 23.85
N ASP A 153 6.36 -2.56 25.13
CA ASP A 153 6.86 -3.43 26.23
C ASP A 153 6.29 -4.86 26.14
N LYS A 154 5.10 -4.99 25.56
CA LYS A 154 4.40 -6.25 25.30
C LYS A 154 3.65 -6.13 23.98
N PRO A 155 3.36 -7.23 23.26
CA PRO A 155 2.61 -7.17 22.01
C PRO A 155 1.19 -6.58 22.23
N LEU A 156 0.94 -5.38 21.72
CA LEU A 156 -0.35 -4.69 21.77
C LEU A 156 -1.20 -4.94 20.52
N GLY A 157 -0.68 -5.68 19.54
CA GLY A 157 -1.41 -5.98 18.32
C GLY A 157 -1.35 -4.82 17.31
N THR A 158 -1.93 -5.07 16.14
CA THR A 158 -1.79 -4.20 14.96
C THR A 158 -2.48 -2.84 15.10
N ALA A 159 -3.48 -2.72 15.98
CA ALA A 159 -4.10 -1.45 16.35
C ALA A 159 -3.59 -0.92 17.69
N GLY A 160 -3.39 -1.79 18.68
CA GLY A 160 -3.07 -1.36 20.04
C GLY A 160 -1.76 -0.59 20.14
N ALA A 161 -0.76 -0.90 19.29
CA ALA A 161 0.47 -0.12 19.21
C ALA A 161 0.23 1.36 18.90
N LEU A 162 -0.82 1.69 18.13
CA LEU A 162 -1.15 3.07 17.78
C LEU A 162 -1.56 3.91 19.00
N SER A 163 -1.98 3.27 20.11
CA SER A 163 -2.26 3.96 21.37
C SER A 163 -1.01 4.61 22.01
N LEU A 164 0.18 4.23 21.55
CA LEU A 164 1.48 4.77 22.00
C LEU A 164 1.99 5.91 21.11
N LEU A 165 1.27 6.28 20.04
CA LEU A 165 1.68 7.40 19.17
C LEU A 165 1.75 8.69 19.98
N ALA A 166 2.91 9.36 19.88
CA ALA A 166 3.10 10.68 20.45
C ALA A 166 2.43 11.75 19.58
N ALA A 167 1.93 12.80 20.23
CA ALA A 167 1.26 13.96 19.62
C ALA A 167 0.02 13.63 18.75
N PRO A 168 -0.99 14.52 18.74
CA PRO A 168 -2.11 14.40 17.82
C PRO A 168 -1.61 14.39 16.37
N GLN A 169 -2.15 13.48 15.57
CA GLN A 169 -1.85 13.41 14.14
C GLN A 169 -2.77 14.40 13.41
N THR A 170 -2.20 15.18 12.50
CA THR A 170 -2.94 16.26 11.79
C THR A 170 -3.40 15.84 10.39
N ALA A 171 -3.02 14.66 9.94
CA ALA A 171 -3.38 14.09 8.65
C ALA A 171 -3.67 12.59 8.81
N PRO A 172 -4.43 11.97 7.89
CA PRO A 172 -4.65 10.53 7.89
C PRO A 172 -3.34 9.76 7.88
N MET A 173 -3.32 8.63 8.56
CA MET A 173 -2.14 7.78 8.70
C MET A 173 -2.28 6.54 7.85
N ILE A 174 -1.16 6.07 7.31
CA ILE A 174 -1.09 4.75 6.67
C ILE A 174 -0.57 3.75 7.68
N ILE A 175 -1.34 2.69 7.95
CA ILE A 175 -0.93 1.60 8.83
C ILE A 175 -0.71 0.36 7.98
N MET A 176 0.49 -0.19 8.02
CA MET A 176 0.88 -1.30 7.17
C MET A 176 1.70 -2.33 7.94
N ASN A 177 1.44 -3.62 7.70
CA ASN A 177 2.27 -4.68 8.24
C ASN A 177 3.66 -4.66 7.58
N GLY A 178 4.71 -4.79 8.38
CA GLY A 178 6.10 -4.72 7.93
C GLY A 178 6.61 -5.94 7.13
N ASP A 179 5.72 -6.87 6.81
CA ASP A 179 5.97 -8.09 6.05
C ASP A 179 5.19 -8.16 4.73
N VAL A 180 4.49 -7.09 4.38
CA VAL A 180 3.76 -6.97 3.13
C VAL A 180 4.65 -6.29 2.09
N LEU A 181 5.04 -7.01 1.04
CA LEU A 181 5.66 -6.40 -0.14
C LEU A 181 4.57 -6.06 -1.16
N THR A 182 4.58 -4.84 -1.69
CA THR A 182 3.59 -4.40 -2.66
C THR A 182 4.12 -3.35 -3.63
N GLN A 183 3.56 -3.32 -4.84
CA GLN A 183 3.75 -2.25 -5.83
C GLN A 183 2.60 -1.24 -5.85
N MET A 184 1.76 -1.25 -4.80
CA MET A 184 0.65 -0.33 -4.67
C MET A 184 1.13 1.12 -4.64
N ARG A 185 0.33 2.00 -5.26
CA ARG A 185 0.51 3.45 -5.16
C ARG A 185 -0.28 3.97 -3.96
N PHE A 186 0.43 4.34 -2.90
CA PHE A 186 -0.12 4.83 -1.63
C PHE A 186 -0.73 6.23 -1.75
N GLY A 187 -0.20 7.10 -2.63
CA GLY A 187 -0.76 8.44 -2.85
C GLY A 187 -2.25 8.40 -3.26
N PRO A 188 -2.60 7.71 -4.37
CA PRO A 188 -3.99 7.52 -4.78
C PRO A 188 -4.90 6.85 -3.73
N MET A 189 -4.34 6.00 -2.87
CA MET A 189 -5.10 5.38 -1.77
C MET A 189 -5.48 6.42 -0.72
N VAL A 190 -4.54 7.30 -0.33
CA VAL A 190 -4.81 8.42 0.58
C VAL A 190 -5.78 9.41 -0.06
N ASP A 191 -5.57 9.77 -1.33
CA ASP A 191 -6.47 10.68 -2.06
C ASP A 191 -7.91 10.12 -2.11
N TYR A 192 -8.07 8.81 -2.29
CA TYR A 192 -9.36 8.13 -2.24
C TYR A 192 -9.99 8.21 -0.85
N HIS A 193 -9.21 7.96 0.20
CA HIS A 193 -9.68 8.04 1.58
C HIS A 193 -10.19 9.45 1.90
N ASP A 194 -9.38 10.47 1.62
CA ASP A 194 -9.74 11.88 1.83
C ASP A 194 -11.03 12.25 1.08
N ALA A 195 -11.13 11.86 -0.19
CA ALA A 195 -12.32 12.14 -1.01
C ALA A 195 -13.58 11.39 -0.54
N SER A 196 -13.42 10.26 0.16
CA SER A 196 -14.53 9.44 0.63
C SER A 196 -15.15 9.94 1.94
N GLY A 197 -14.41 10.74 2.73
CA GLY A 197 -14.83 11.20 4.06
C GLY A 197 -15.05 10.07 5.08
N LYS A 198 -14.52 8.87 4.81
CA LYS A 198 -14.64 7.69 5.67
C LYS A 198 -13.63 7.80 6.82
N MET A 199 -14.01 7.39 8.02
CA MET A 199 -13.12 7.41 9.19
C MET A 199 -11.93 6.46 9.07
N ALA A 200 -12.10 5.37 8.32
CA ALA A 200 -11.05 4.42 8.02
C ALA A 200 -11.27 3.80 6.65
N THR A 201 -10.19 3.35 6.01
CA THR A 201 -10.25 2.61 4.75
C THR A 201 -9.32 1.41 4.80
N MET A 202 -9.89 0.22 4.65
CA MET A 202 -9.12 -1.04 4.62
C MET A 202 -8.74 -1.37 3.18
N CYS A 203 -7.48 -1.69 2.93
CA CYS A 203 -7.13 -2.30 1.66
C CYS A 203 -7.56 -3.77 1.66
N ILE A 204 -8.25 -4.16 0.59
CA ILE A 204 -8.72 -5.52 0.39
C ILE A 204 -8.12 -6.12 -0.86
N ARG A 205 -7.98 -7.44 -0.86
CA ARG A 205 -7.51 -8.21 -2.01
C ARG A 205 -8.36 -9.46 -2.20
N GLU A 206 -8.58 -9.82 -3.46
CA GLU A 206 -9.20 -11.10 -3.80
C GLU A 206 -8.22 -12.25 -3.49
N PHE A 207 -8.70 -13.20 -2.70
CA PHE A 207 -8.02 -14.43 -2.33
C PHE A 207 -8.83 -15.61 -2.86
N LYS A 208 -8.17 -16.45 -3.65
CA LYS A 208 -8.76 -17.65 -4.26
C LYS A 208 -8.29 -18.88 -3.51
N PHE A 209 -9.24 -19.68 -3.08
CA PHE A 209 -8.99 -20.96 -2.41
C PHE A 209 -9.57 -22.09 -3.26
N GLN A 210 -8.69 -22.94 -3.79
CA GLN A 210 -9.11 -24.17 -4.44
C GLN A 210 -9.14 -25.30 -3.43
N VAL A 211 -10.31 -25.93 -3.30
CA VAL A 211 -10.40 -27.19 -2.56
C VAL A 211 -9.68 -28.26 -3.37
N PRO A 212 -8.69 -28.99 -2.85
CA PRO A 212 -7.91 -29.94 -3.66
C PRO A 212 -8.66 -31.27 -3.93
N PHE A 213 -9.95 -31.35 -3.61
CA PHE A 213 -10.80 -32.53 -3.69
C PHE A 213 -12.16 -32.20 -4.32
N GLY A 214 -12.91 -33.23 -4.72
CA GLY A 214 -14.33 -33.11 -5.03
C GLY A 214 -15.17 -32.72 -3.81
N VAL A 215 -15.84 -31.57 -3.89
CA VAL A 215 -16.78 -31.10 -2.86
C VAL A 215 -18.15 -31.72 -3.13
N VAL A 216 -18.58 -32.58 -2.23
CA VAL A 216 -19.87 -33.28 -2.31
C VAL A 216 -20.93 -32.49 -1.55
N ARG A 217 -22.00 -32.08 -2.23
CA ARG A 217 -23.21 -31.57 -1.59
C ARG A 217 -24.18 -32.73 -1.37
N HIS A 218 -24.67 -32.91 -0.15
CA HIS A 218 -25.57 -34.02 0.20
C HIS A 218 -26.68 -33.56 1.14
N THR A 219 -27.81 -34.26 1.11
CA THR A 219 -28.91 -34.11 2.07
C THR A 219 -29.16 -35.47 2.72
N GLY A 220 -28.89 -35.59 4.02
CA GLY A 220 -28.87 -36.89 4.70
C GLY A 220 -27.83 -37.81 4.04
N ASN A 221 -28.28 -38.97 3.56
CA ASN A 221 -27.43 -39.96 2.89
C ASN A 221 -27.47 -39.87 1.35
N THR A 222 -28.18 -38.89 0.78
CA THR A 222 -28.33 -38.73 -0.67
C THR A 222 -27.34 -37.68 -1.17
N VAL A 223 -26.48 -38.06 -2.12
CA VAL A 223 -25.60 -37.13 -2.84
C VAL A 223 -26.42 -36.34 -3.85
N MET A 224 -26.27 -35.01 -3.83
CA MET A 224 -27.01 -34.07 -4.68
C MET A 224 -26.14 -33.52 -5.82
N ASP A 225 -24.87 -33.24 -5.54
CA ASP A 225 -23.93 -32.64 -6.48
C ASP A 225 -22.48 -32.96 -6.06
N ILE A 226 -21.57 -33.00 -7.03
CA ILE A 226 -20.13 -33.14 -6.81
C ILE A 226 -19.43 -32.15 -7.72
N VAL A 227 -18.76 -31.17 -7.12
CA VAL A 227 -17.94 -30.20 -7.85
C VAL A 227 -16.48 -30.57 -7.63
N GLU A 228 -15.77 -30.90 -8.72
CA GLU A 228 -14.36 -31.29 -8.64
C GLU A 228 -13.47 -30.05 -8.54
N LYS A 229 -12.62 -30.01 -7.51
CA LYS A 229 -11.66 -28.93 -7.25
C LYS A 229 -12.21 -27.50 -7.41
N PRO A 230 -13.35 -27.18 -6.77
CA PRO A 230 -13.94 -25.85 -6.88
C PRO A 230 -12.99 -24.79 -6.34
N GLU A 231 -13.03 -23.63 -6.99
CA GLU A 231 -12.34 -22.43 -6.53
C GLU A 231 -13.37 -21.48 -5.92
N GLU A 232 -13.16 -21.10 -4.66
CA GLU A 232 -13.94 -20.09 -3.96
C GLU A 232 -13.12 -18.80 -3.87
N SER A 233 -13.78 -17.65 -4.05
CA SER A 233 -13.13 -16.33 -4.02
C SER A 233 -13.62 -15.49 -2.84
N PHE A 234 -12.68 -14.90 -2.11
CA PHE A 234 -12.96 -14.09 -0.92
C PHE A 234 -12.25 -12.74 -1.01
N MET A 235 -12.82 -11.69 -0.44
CA MET A 235 -12.10 -10.44 -0.20
C MET A 235 -11.48 -10.49 1.20
N VAL A 236 -10.16 -10.44 1.26
CA VAL A 236 -9.40 -10.48 2.52
C VAL A 236 -8.72 -9.15 2.81
N SER A 237 -8.47 -8.86 4.09
CA SER A 237 -7.65 -7.72 4.48
C SER A 237 -6.23 -7.88 3.95
N ALA A 238 -5.71 -6.83 3.32
CA ALA A 238 -4.38 -6.82 2.74
C ALA A 238 -3.28 -6.36 3.71
N GLY A 239 -3.60 -6.13 4.99
CA GLY A 239 -2.61 -5.64 5.97
C GLY A 239 -2.14 -4.20 5.70
N ILE A 240 -2.92 -3.41 4.96
CA ILE A 240 -2.68 -1.99 4.67
C ILE A 240 -3.99 -1.24 4.94
N ASN A 241 -3.93 -0.14 5.67
CA ASN A 241 -5.10 0.65 6.06
C ASN A 241 -4.77 2.14 6.03
N VAL A 242 -5.76 2.98 5.78
CA VAL A 242 -5.71 4.42 6.04
C VAL A 242 -6.67 4.75 7.16
N LEU A 243 -6.20 5.45 8.18
CA LEU A 243 -6.98 5.83 9.35
C LEU A 243 -6.99 7.34 9.50
N ASP A 244 -8.18 7.92 9.68
CA ASP A 244 -8.27 9.27 10.21
C ASP A 244 -7.71 9.32 11.63
N PRO A 245 -7.12 10.46 12.06
CA PRO A 245 -6.66 10.63 13.44
C PRO A 245 -7.76 10.37 14.48
N SER A 246 -9.02 10.65 14.12
CA SER A 246 -10.19 10.41 14.99
C SER A 246 -10.46 8.92 15.24
N ALA A 247 -10.00 8.01 14.37
CA ALA A 247 -10.15 6.57 14.57
C ALA A 247 -9.36 6.07 15.80
N LEU A 248 -8.30 6.78 16.22
CA LEU A 248 -7.49 6.41 17.37
C LEU A 248 -8.28 6.38 18.70
N GLN A 249 -9.40 7.11 18.79
CA GLN A 249 -10.24 7.14 19.99
C GLN A 249 -10.88 5.78 20.33
N TYR A 250 -11.02 4.90 19.33
CA TYR A 250 -11.59 3.55 19.50
C TYR A 250 -10.56 2.54 20.02
N ILE A 251 -9.29 2.92 20.13
CA ILE A 251 -8.21 2.02 20.50
C ILE A 251 -8.03 2.05 22.02
N PRO A 252 -8.28 0.92 22.73
CA PRO A 252 -8.06 0.86 24.16
C PRO A 252 -6.56 0.95 24.48
N LYS A 253 -6.22 1.68 25.55
CA LYS A 253 -4.83 1.82 26.00
C LYS A 253 -4.29 0.51 26.57
N ASN A 254 -3.01 0.24 26.33
CA ASN A 254 -2.24 -0.85 26.93
C ASN A 254 -2.90 -2.25 26.81
N THR A 255 -3.71 -2.44 25.75
CA THR A 255 -4.52 -3.64 25.53
C THR A 255 -4.19 -4.19 24.15
N LYS A 256 -4.13 -5.53 24.04
CA LYS A 256 -3.99 -6.16 22.73
C LYS A 256 -5.24 -5.87 21.90
N PHE A 257 -5.06 -5.22 20.77
CA PHE A 257 -6.14 -4.80 19.88
C PHE A 257 -5.63 -4.86 18.44
N ASP A 258 -6.34 -5.55 17.57
CA ASP A 258 -5.93 -5.73 16.17
C ASP A 258 -6.77 -4.89 15.20
N MET A 259 -6.27 -4.65 13.98
CA MET A 259 -6.98 -3.87 12.96
C MET A 259 -8.43 -4.31 12.75
N PRO A 260 -8.75 -5.62 12.63
CA PRO A 260 -10.14 -6.05 12.49
C PRO A 260 -11.03 -5.64 13.68
N ASP A 261 -10.47 -5.60 14.89
CA ASP A 261 -11.22 -5.19 16.09
C ASP A 261 -11.52 -3.69 16.06
N LEU A 262 -10.55 -2.88 15.60
CA LEU A 262 -10.76 -1.43 15.38
C LEU A 262 -11.87 -1.18 14.36
N PHE A 263 -11.84 -1.85 13.20
CA PHE A 263 -12.89 -1.72 12.20
C PHE A 263 -14.26 -2.18 12.74
N LYS A 264 -14.32 -3.30 13.47
CA LYS A 264 -15.56 -3.77 14.11
C LYS A 264 -16.10 -2.75 15.13
N ALA A 265 -15.24 -2.12 15.92
CA ALA A 265 -15.64 -1.09 16.89
C ALA A 265 -16.24 0.14 16.20
N MET A 266 -15.61 0.62 15.12
CA MET A 266 -16.14 1.72 14.31
C MET A 266 -17.48 1.36 13.65
N ILE A 267 -17.62 0.15 13.10
CA ILE A 267 -18.86 -0.34 12.50
C ILE A 267 -19.98 -0.44 13.57
N ALA A 268 -19.66 -0.96 14.76
CA ALA A 268 -20.62 -1.07 15.86
C ALA A 268 -21.12 0.30 16.32
N ASP A 269 -20.28 1.33 16.25
CA ASP A 269 -20.63 2.74 16.52
C ASP A 269 -21.21 3.47 15.28
N GLN A 270 -21.61 2.71 14.25
CA GLN A 270 -22.21 3.22 13.01
C GLN A 270 -21.35 4.25 12.27
N LYS A 271 -20.02 4.21 12.46
CA LYS A 271 -19.09 5.02 11.68
C LYS A 271 -18.89 4.43 10.31
N ASP A 272 -18.72 5.31 9.34
CA ASP A 272 -18.57 4.90 7.97
C ASP A 272 -17.10 4.54 7.67
N VAL A 273 -16.89 3.29 7.27
CA VAL A 273 -15.58 2.74 6.93
C VAL A 273 -15.57 2.27 5.48
N GLY A 274 -14.46 2.49 4.79
CA GLY A 274 -14.28 2.22 3.37
C GLY A 274 -13.44 0.97 3.11
N ALA A 275 -13.48 0.52 1.86
CA ALA A 275 -12.58 -0.50 1.34
C ALA A 275 -11.90 -0.02 0.05
N TYR A 276 -10.61 -0.31 -0.11
CA TYR A 276 -9.84 0.00 -1.30
C TYR A 276 -9.27 -1.30 -1.90
N ALA A 277 -9.73 -1.70 -3.08
CA ALA A 277 -9.28 -2.94 -3.72
C ALA A 277 -7.88 -2.77 -4.34
N ILE A 278 -6.92 -3.59 -3.91
CA ILE A 278 -5.57 -3.65 -4.50
C ILE A 278 -5.60 -4.50 -5.77
N ARG A 279 -4.98 -4.01 -6.84
CA ARG A 279 -4.82 -4.76 -8.11
C ARG A 279 -3.36 -4.98 -8.48
N GLU A 280 -2.47 -4.19 -7.90
CA GLU A 280 -1.03 -4.25 -8.06
C GLU A 280 -0.44 -5.48 -7.35
N TYR A 281 0.84 -5.75 -7.60
CA TYR A 281 1.55 -6.81 -6.89
C TYR A 281 1.44 -6.61 -5.38
N TRP A 282 1.16 -7.68 -4.66
CA TRP A 282 1.12 -7.74 -3.20
C TRP A 282 1.44 -9.16 -2.74
N ILE A 283 2.15 -9.29 -1.63
CA ILE A 283 2.42 -10.57 -0.99
C ILE A 283 2.65 -10.33 0.50
N ASP A 284 1.94 -11.09 1.34
CA ASP A 284 2.23 -11.22 2.77
C ASP A 284 3.25 -12.35 2.95
N ILE A 285 4.44 -12.02 3.44
CA ILE A 285 5.55 -12.96 3.60
C ILE A 285 5.35 -13.77 4.90
N GLY A 286 4.21 -14.43 5.06
CA GLY A 286 3.85 -15.10 6.31
C GLY A 286 4.60 -16.40 6.59
N ARG A 287 4.93 -17.17 5.55
CA ARG A 287 5.56 -18.50 5.64
C ARG A 287 6.66 -18.64 4.58
N ARG A 288 7.32 -19.81 4.61
CA ARG A 288 8.49 -20.09 3.79
C ARG A 288 8.18 -20.11 2.29
N GLU A 289 6.98 -20.57 1.92
CA GLU A 289 6.50 -20.59 0.54
C GLU A 289 6.34 -19.16 -0.01
N GLU A 290 5.72 -18.26 0.74
CA GLU A 290 5.56 -16.86 0.33
C GLU A 290 6.91 -16.13 0.29
N TYR A 291 7.82 -16.44 1.22
CA TYR A 291 9.19 -15.91 1.18
C TYR A 291 9.94 -16.35 -0.08
N GLN A 292 9.89 -17.64 -0.45
CA GLN A 292 10.49 -18.14 -1.69
C GLN A 292 9.83 -17.52 -2.92
N LYS A 293 8.50 -17.39 -2.90
CA LYS A 293 7.76 -16.73 -3.98
C LYS A 293 8.17 -15.26 -4.15
N ALA A 294 8.37 -14.54 -3.04
CA ALA A 294 8.86 -13.17 -3.08
C ALA A 294 10.24 -13.06 -3.73
N GLN A 295 11.15 -14.02 -3.48
CA GLN A 295 12.48 -14.02 -4.13
C GLN A 295 12.40 -14.10 -5.66
N THR A 296 11.40 -14.79 -6.20
CA THR A 296 11.24 -14.94 -7.65
C THR A 296 10.41 -13.80 -8.23
N ASP A 297 9.18 -13.64 -7.74
CA ASP A 297 8.17 -12.78 -8.37
C ASP A 297 8.49 -11.30 -8.18
N PHE A 298 8.84 -10.90 -6.96
CA PHE A 298 9.06 -9.50 -6.63
C PHE A 298 10.34 -8.97 -7.28
N VAL A 299 11.43 -9.74 -7.23
CA VAL A 299 12.69 -9.39 -7.91
C VAL A 299 12.48 -9.25 -9.41
N ALA A 300 11.74 -10.18 -10.04
CA ALA A 300 11.40 -10.08 -11.46
C ALA A 300 10.53 -8.85 -11.77
N SER A 301 9.61 -8.49 -10.86
CA SER A 301 8.75 -7.31 -11.01
C SER A 301 9.53 -5.99 -10.93
N ILE A 302 10.55 -5.90 -10.06
CA ILE A 302 11.44 -4.73 -9.98
C ILE A 302 12.26 -4.62 -11.25
N ALA A 303 12.83 -5.73 -11.73
CA ALA A 303 13.63 -5.74 -12.96
C ALA A 303 12.82 -5.28 -14.19
N LYS A 304 11.55 -5.68 -14.28
CA LYS A 304 10.64 -5.19 -15.35
C LYS A 304 10.35 -3.69 -15.22
N ALA A 305 10.14 -3.19 -14.01
CA ALA A 305 9.91 -1.76 -13.79
C ALA A 305 11.16 -0.91 -14.14
N ALA A 306 12.36 -1.39 -13.79
CA ALA A 306 13.62 -0.73 -14.10
C ALA A 306 13.92 -0.69 -15.60
N ASN A 307 13.53 -1.72 -16.36
CA ASN A 307 13.71 -1.77 -17.82
C ASN A 307 12.64 -0.98 -18.60
N ALA A 308 11.57 -0.54 -17.94
CA ALA A 308 10.48 0.23 -18.54
C ALA A 308 10.57 1.75 -18.26
N ALA A 309 11.53 2.16 -17.43
CA ALA A 309 11.87 3.55 -17.12
C ALA A 309 13.08 4.00 -17.97
#